data_AF-A0A212DI16-F1
#
_entry.id   AF-A0A212DI16-F1
#
_cell.length_a   1.000
_cell.length_b   1.000
_cell.length_c   1.000
_cell.angle_alpha   90.00
_cell.angle_beta   90.00
_cell.angle_gamma   90.00
#
_symmetry.space_group_name_H-M   'P 1'
#
loop_
_entity.id
_entity.type
_entity.pdbx_description
1 polymer ?
#
loop_
_entity_poly.entity_id
_entity_poly.type
_entity_poly.pdbx_seq_one_letter_code
_entity_poly.pdbx_strand_id
1 'polypeptide(L)'
;AFEIRRLSSVFLRVRTNVGVRVLYDREGLRLYLQVDQRWVEDTVGLCGTFNGNTQDDFLSPVGVPESTPQLFGNSWKTLSACSPLVSGSPLDPCDVHLQA
;
A
#
# COMPACT_ATOMS: atom_id res chain seq x y z
N ALA A 1 8.34 9.99 -19.62
CA ALA A 1 8.67 8.69 -20.23
C ALA A 1 9.03 7.69 -19.13
N PHE A 2 8.75 6.41 -19.32
CA PHE A 2 9.03 5.37 -18.34
C PHE A 2 9.86 4.23 -18.97
N GLU A 3 10.64 3.53 -18.15
CA GLU A 3 11.44 2.36 -18.51
C GLU A 3 10.84 1.13 -17.81
N ILE A 4 10.55 0.06 -18.56
CA ILE A 4 10.21 -1.24 -18.01
C ILE A 4 11.36 -2.20 -18.31
N ARG A 5 11.91 -2.82 -17.27
CA ARG A 5 13.01 -3.77 -17.41
C ARG A 5 12.75 -5.04 -16.62
N ARG A 6 12.89 -6.18 -17.28
CA ARG A 6 12.94 -7.49 -16.64
C ARG A 6 14.29 -7.67 -15.94
N LEU A 7 14.26 -7.93 -14.64
CA LEU A 7 15.49 -8.14 -13.85
C LEU A 7 15.79 -9.64 -13.69
N SER A 8 14.76 -10.48 -13.63
CA SER A 8 14.87 -11.93 -13.59
C SER A 8 13.64 -12.59 -14.20
N SER A 9 13.53 -13.92 -14.12
CA SER A 9 12.28 -14.64 -14.41
C SER A 9 11.13 -14.13 -13.53
N VAL A 10 11.40 -13.76 -12.27
CA VAL A 10 10.40 -13.35 -11.28
C VAL A 10 10.12 -11.84 -11.29
N PHE A 11 11.17 -11.01 -11.36
CA PHE A 11 11.02 -9.57 -11.10
C PHE A 11 11.00 -8.69 -12.35
N LEU A 12 10.05 -7.75 -12.37
CA LEU A 12 10.04 -6.59 -13.27
C LEU A 12 10.32 -5.32 -12.48
N ARG A 13 11.10 -4.42 -13.06
CA ARG A 13 11.30 -3.06 -12.56
C ARG A 13 10.70 -2.05 -13.52
N VAL A 14 9.91 -1.12 -12.99
CA VAL A 14 9.44 0.07 -13.70
C VAL A 14 10.13 1.28 -13.09
N ARG A 15 10.68 2.16 -13.94
CA ARG A 15 11.18 3.47 -13.53
C ARG A 15 10.45 4.55 -14.29
N THR A 16 10.00 5.58 -13.59
CA THR A 16 9.37 6.74 -14.20
C THR A 16 10.30 7.94 -14.13
N ASN A 17 10.12 8.88 -15.05
CA ASN A 17 10.85 10.17 -15.03
C ASN A 17 10.40 11.09 -13.88
N VAL A 18 9.28 10.77 -13.21
CA VAL A 18 8.79 11.53 -12.04
C VAL A 18 9.40 11.03 -10.73
N GLY A 19 10.35 10.10 -10.76
CA GLY A 19 11.07 9.64 -9.57
C GLY A 19 10.35 8.52 -8.80
N VAL A 20 9.41 7.82 -9.43
CA VAL A 20 8.76 6.62 -8.86
C VAL A 20 9.42 5.38 -9.46
N ARG A 21 9.78 4.43 -8.60
CA ARG A 21 10.30 3.11 -8.98
C ARG A 21 9.40 2.03 -8.40
N VAL A 22 9.06 1.07 -9.23
CA VAL A 22 8.25 -0.09 -8.86
C VAL A 22 9.06 -1.35 -9.12
N LEU A 23 9.14 -2.23 -8.13
CA LEU A 23 9.61 -3.61 -8.30
C LEU A 23 8.41 -4.53 -8.11
N TYR A 24 8.04 -5.23 -9.17
CA TYR A 24 6.88 -6.10 -9.19
C TYR A 24 7.33 -7.57 -9.26
N ASP A 25 6.86 -8.35 -8.28
CA ASP A 25 6.97 -9.80 -8.25
C ASP A 25 5.88 -10.40 -9.15
N ARG A 26 6.27 -11.01 -10.28
CA ARG A 26 5.31 -11.58 -11.23
C ARG A 26 4.76 -12.94 -10.83
N GLU A 27 5.42 -13.65 -9.94
CA GLU A 27 5.03 -15.01 -9.53
C GLU A 27 4.39 -15.01 -8.14
N GLY A 28 4.58 -13.93 -7.37
CA GLY A 28 3.92 -13.68 -6.10
C GLY A 28 2.90 -12.53 -6.15
N LEU A 29 2.62 -11.98 -4.96
CA LEU A 29 1.67 -10.88 -4.74
C LEU A 29 2.37 -9.63 -4.17
N ARG A 30 3.68 -9.50 -4.39
CA ARG A 30 4.50 -8.45 -3.77
C ARG A 30 4.74 -7.29 -4.74
N LEU A 31 4.54 -6.09 -4.22
CA LEU A 31 4.85 -4.83 -4.88
C LEU A 31 5.74 -4.00 -3.96
N TYR A 32 6.89 -3.55 -4.47
CA TYR A 32 7.75 -2.63 -3.75
C TYR A 32 7.75 -1.29 -4.46
N LEU A 33 7.47 -0.24 -3.70
CA LEU A 33 7.47 1.14 -4.17
C LEU A 33 8.66 1.88 -3.57
N GLN A 34 9.33 2.66 -4.39
CA GLN A 34 10.35 3.60 -3.94
C GLN A 34 10.14 4.93 -4.66
N VAL A 35 10.04 6.00 -3.89
CA VAL A 35 9.87 7.35 -4.42
C VAL A 35 11.11 8.20 -4.09
N ASP A 36 11.44 9.13 -4.98
CA ASP A 36 12.52 10.10 -4.76
C ASP A 36 12.14 11.09 -3.62
N GLN A 37 13.15 11.68 -2.98
CA GLN A 37 13.01 12.68 -1.91
C GLN A 37 12.14 13.90 -2.28
N ARG A 38 11.96 14.19 -3.58
CA ARG A 38 11.08 15.26 -4.05
C ARG A 38 9.60 15.06 -3.67
N TRP A 39 9.23 13.85 -3.27
CA TRP A 39 7.86 13.48 -2.88
C TRP A 39 7.64 13.55 -1.37
N VAL A 40 8.65 13.92 -0.56
CA VAL A 40 8.47 14.10 0.88
C VAL A 40 7.32 15.07 1.13
N GLU A 41 6.39 14.70 2.01
CA GLU A 41 5.16 15.45 2.33
C GLU A 41 4.17 15.60 1.16
N ASP A 42 4.41 14.97 0.00
CA ASP A 42 3.59 15.08 -1.21
C ASP A 42 3.04 13.71 -1.66
N THR A 43 2.82 12.81 -0.70
CA THR A 43 2.14 11.53 -0.96
C THR A 43 0.89 11.38 -0.09
N VAL A 44 -0.08 10.64 -0.62
CA VAL A 44 -1.26 10.17 0.11
C VAL A 44 -1.64 8.78 -0.39
N GLY A 45 -2.45 8.06 0.38
CA GLY A 45 -2.90 6.72 0.05
C GLY A 45 -2.46 5.68 1.08
N LEU A 46 -2.61 4.41 0.73
CA LEU A 46 -2.29 3.29 1.61
C LEU A 46 -0.82 3.19 2.04
N CYS A 47 0.09 3.92 1.38
CA CYS A 47 1.51 3.99 1.72
C CYS A 47 1.88 5.20 2.61
N GLY A 48 0.90 5.97 3.08
CA GLY A 48 1.10 7.08 4.02
C GLY A 48 1.48 8.41 3.36
N THR A 49 1.97 9.33 4.21
CA THR A 49 2.19 10.75 3.87
C THR A 49 3.63 11.09 3.49
N PHE A 50 4.56 10.16 3.73
CA PHE A 50 6.00 10.30 3.46
C PHE A 50 6.63 11.57 4.06
N ASN A 51 6.14 12.02 5.22
CA ASN A 51 6.64 13.18 5.96
C ASN A 51 7.54 12.81 7.16
N GLY A 52 7.73 11.52 7.43
CA GLY A 52 8.51 11.01 8.57
C GLY A 52 7.73 10.93 9.89
N ASN A 53 6.45 11.32 9.91
CA ASN A 53 5.56 11.18 11.05
C ASN A 53 4.58 10.01 10.85
N THR A 54 4.90 8.87 11.45
CA THR A 54 4.04 7.67 11.32
C THR A 54 2.69 7.78 12.02
N GLN A 55 2.46 8.81 12.84
CA GLN A 55 1.19 9.01 13.54
C GLN A 55 0.07 9.51 12.62
N ASP A 56 0.40 10.06 11.45
CA ASP A 56 -0.58 10.56 10.48
C ASP A 56 -0.70 9.70 9.21
N ASP A 57 0.02 8.58 9.13
CA ASP A 57 0.02 7.72 7.93
C ASP A 57 -1.37 7.15 7.60
N PHE A 58 -2.28 7.10 8.58
CA PHE A 58 -3.68 6.72 8.37
C PHE A 58 -4.58 7.87 7.89
N LEU A 59 -4.02 8.85 7.18
CA LEU A 59 -4.75 9.97 6.59
C LEU A 59 -5.76 9.49 5.53
N SER A 60 -7.05 9.74 5.75
CA SER A 60 -8.11 9.44 4.77
C SER A 60 -8.12 10.46 3.61
N PRO A 61 -8.82 10.16 2.49
CA PRO A 61 -8.98 11.12 1.39
C PRO A 61 -9.65 12.44 1.76
N VAL A 62 -10.35 12.50 2.90
CA VAL A 62 -10.98 13.73 3.41
C VAL A 62 -10.05 14.55 4.33
N GLY A 63 -8.79 14.13 4.49
CA GLY A 63 -7.77 14.86 5.25
C GLY A 63 -7.83 14.64 6.76
N VAL A 64 -8.51 13.58 7.22
CA VAL A 64 -8.61 13.23 8.65
C VAL A 64 -7.98 11.86 8.89
N PRO A 65 -7.06 11.71 9.86
CA PRO A 65 -6.52 10.41 10.23
C PRO A 65 -7.58 9.47 10.81
N GLU A 66 -7.60 8.22 10.34
CA GLU A 66 -8.47 7.18 10.85
C GLU A 66 -7.86 6.46 12.05
N SER A 67 -8.70 6.00 12.98
CA SER A 67 -8.25 5.40 14.24
C SER A 67 -7.87 3.92 14.13
N THR A 68 -8.27 3.24 13.04
CA THR A 68 -7.99 1.82 12.85
C THR A 68 -7.54 1.53 11.42
N PRO A 69 -6.69 0.49 11.20
CA PRO A 69 -6.27 0.09 9.86
C PRO A 69 -7.45 -0.26 8.93
N GLN A 70 -8.54 -0.81 9.48
CA GLN A 70 -9.73 -1.19 8.72
C GLN A 70 -10.49 0.03 8.21
N LEU A 71 -10.71 1.04 9.07
CA LEU A 71 -11.33 2.30 8.66
C LEU A 71 -10.46 3.00 7.62
N PHE A 72 -9.15 3.10 7.88
CA PHE A 72 -8.18 3.66 6.94
C PHE A 72 -8.23 2.96 5.56
N GLY A 73 -8.06 1.64 5.53
CA GLY A 73 -8.08 0.88 4.28
C GLY A 73 -9.41 0.99 3.52
N ASN A 74 -10.53 1.00 4.23
CA ASN A 74 -11.85 1.17 3.63
C ASN A 74 -12.07 2.58 3.05
N SER A 75 -11.43 3.61 3.60
CA SER A 75 -11.53 4.99 3.10
C SER A 75 -10.89 5.18 1.73
N TRP A 76 -9.90 4.35 1.38
CA TRP A 76 -9.13 4.41 0.13
C TRP A 76 -9.66 3.49 -1.00
N LYS A 77 -10.87 2.92 -0.84
CA LYS A 77 -11.49 2.10 -1.90
C LYS A 77 -11.72 2.93 -3.17
N THR A 78 -11.40 2.36 -4.32
CA THR A 78 -11.58 3.01 -5.63
C THR A 78 -12.96 2.78 -6.24
N LEU A 79 -13.65 1.71 -5.84
CA LEU A 79 -14.99 1.36 -6.31
C LEU A 79 -15.98 1.35 -5.15
N SER A 80 -17.09 2.06 -5.31
CA SER A 80 -18.16 2.12 -4.31
C SER A 80 -18.83 0.77 -4.08
N ALA A 81 -18.83 -0.11 -5.08
CA ALA A 81 -19.38 -1.46 -5.00
C ALA A 81 -18.58 -2.41 -4.10
N CYS A 82 -17.34 -2.07 -3.73
CA CYS A 82 -16.54 -2.91 -2.84
C CYS A 82 -17.11 -2.87 -1.41
N SER A 83 -17.55 -4.03 -0.91
CA SER A 83 -17.97 -4.19 0.48
C SER A 83 -16.86 -3.75 1.44
N PRO A 84 -17.15 -2.96 2.48
CA PRO A 84 -16.15 -2.61 3.48
C PRO A 84 -15.72 -3.88 4.22
N LEU A 85 -14.44 -3.93 4.58
CA LEU A 85 -13.98 -4.89 5.58
C LEU A 85 -14.57 -4.45 6.92
N VAL A 86 -15.57 -5.20 7.38
CA VAL A 86 -16.09 -5.05 8.75
C VAL A 86 -15.16 -5.87 9.65
N SER A 87 -14.84 -5.33 10.81
CA SER A 87 -14.07 -5.99 11.87
C SER A 87 -14.82 -7.19 12.47
N GLY A 88 -15.23 -8.15 11.65
CA GLY A 88 -15.31 -9.52 12.13
C GLY A 88 -13.88 -9.87 12.51
N SER A 89 -13.67 -10.25 13.77
CA SER A 89 -12.37 -10.72 14.26
C SER A 89 -11.73 -11.57 13.14
N PRO A 90 -10.62 -11.13 12.53
CA PRO A 90 -9.80 -12.06 11.80
C PRO A 90 -9.31 -12.97 12.91
N LEU A 91 -10.02 -14.09 13.13
CA LEU A 91 -9.54 -15.13 14.01
C LEU A 91 -8.09 -15.34 13.59
N ASP A 92 -7.17 -15.21 14.55
CA ASP A 92 -5.77 -15.40 14.24
C ASP A 92 -5.67 -16.75 13.52
N PRO A 93 -5.10 -16.83 12.31
CA PRO A 93 -4.99 -18.09 11.60
C PRO A 93 -4.42 -19.21 12.47
N CYS A 94 -3.56 -18.87 13.45
CA CYS A 94 -3.00 -19.77 14.45
C CYS A 94 -4.04 -20.25 15.48
N ASP A 95 -4.98 -19.41 15.89
CA ASP A 95 -6.08 -19.78 16.78
C ASP A 95 -7.08 -20.71 16.08
N VAL A 96 -7.25 -20.55 14.77
CA VAL A 96 -8.12 -21.42 13.95
C VAL A 96 -7.45 -22.76 13.65
N HIS A 97 -6.13 -22.79 13.51
CA HIS A 97 -5.36 -23.98 13.13
C HIS A 97 -4.30 -24.31 14.18
N LEU A 98 -4.75 -24.82 15.33
CA LEU A 98 -3.89 -25.15 16.48
C LEU A 98 -2.79 -26.20 16.23
N GLN A 99 -2.58 -26.71 15.01
CA GLN A 99 -1.62 -27.80 14.71
C GLN A 99 -1.02 -27.78 13.27
N ALA A 100 -0.74 -26.62 12.67
CA ALA A 100 0.05 -26.58 11.44
C ALA A 100 1.57 -26.67 11.70
#